data_AF-A0ABD5T4D6-F1
#
_entry.id   AF-A0ABD5T4D6-F1
#
_cell.length_a   1.000
_cell.length_b   1.000
_cell.length_c   1.000
_cell.angle_alpha   90.00
_cell.angle_beta   90.00
_cell.angle_gamma   90.00
#
_symmetry.space_group_name_H-M   'P 1'
#
loop_
_entity.id
_entity.type
_entity.pdbx_description
1 polymer ?
#
loop_
_entity_poly.entity_id
_entity_poly.type
_entity_poly.pdbx_seq_one_letter_code
_entity_poly.pdbx_strand_id
1 'polypeptide(L)' 'MTRELTEITVVGGDKTGLIARVTSLLFERGINIEDLDQAVREGVFRMTTRVDASDLETSRGELRRALAELG' A
#
# COMPACT_ATOMS: atom_id res chain seq x y z
N MET A 1 -14.88 -2.15 17.62
CA MET A 1 -14.50 -2.75 16.33
C MET A 1 -13.08 -3.31 16.48
N THR A 2 -12.82 -4.51 15.98
CA THR A 2 -11.49 -5.14 16.07
C THR A 2 -10.66 -4.63 14.91
N ARG A 3 -9.47 -4.08 15.18
CA ARG A 3 -8.57 -3.58 14.14
C ARG A 3 -7.95 -4.73 13.36
N GLU A 4 -7.96 -4.64 12.03
CA GLU A 4 -7.25 -5.53 11.12
C GLU A 4 -6.02 -4.80 10.53
N LEU A 5 -4.91 -4.87 11.26
CA LEU A 5 -3.67 -4.24 10.82
C LEU A 5 -2.96 -5.11 9.78
N THR A 6 -2.67 -4.51 8.62
CA THR A 6 -1.93 -5.14 7.52
C THR A 6 -0.72 -4.30 7.16
N GLU A 7 0.41 -4.94 6.85
CA GLU A 7 1.60 -4.27 6.33
C GLU A 7 1.73 -4.53 4.82
N ILE A 8 1.96 -3.47 4.06
CA ILE A 8 2.18 -3.48 2.62
C ILE A 8 3.60 -2.98 2.37
N THR A 9 4.43 -3.80 1.76
CA THR A 9 5.78 -3.40 1.34
C THR A 9 5.86 -3.34 -0.18
N VAL A 10 6.30 -2.22 -0.71
CA VAL A 10 6.57 -2.01 -2.14
C VAL A 10 8.09 -1.88 -2.32
N VAL A 11 8.65 -2.66 -3.24
CA VAL A 11 10.08 -2.64 -3.58
C VAL A 11 10.22 -2.56 -5.10
N GLY A 12 11.03 -1.63 -5.60
CA GLY A 12 11.24 -1.50 -7.04
C GLY A 12 12.19 -0.36 -7.40
N GLY A 13 12.37 -0.11 -8.69
CA GLY A 13 13.01 1.12 -9.15
C GLY A 13 12.13 2.32 -8.82
N ASP A 14 12.75 3.45 -8.49
CA ASP A 14 12.01 4.69 -8.24
C ASP A 14 11.26 5.12 -9.52
N LYS A 15 9.93 4.99 -9.49
CA LYS A 15 9.04 5.39 -10.58
C LYS A 15 8.20 6.55 -10.07
N THR A 16 8.24 7.68 -10.78
CA THR A 16 7.41 8.85 -10.49
C THR A 16 5.94 8.43 -10.31
N GLY A 17 5.33 8.91 -9.21
CA GLY A 17 3.92 8.70 -8.90
C GLY A 17 3.56 7.37 -8.24
N LEU A 18 4.52 6.48 -7.92
CA LEU A 18 4.23 5.20 -7.26
C LEU A 18 3.49 5.38 -5.92
N ILE A 19 3.97 6.29 -5.07
CA ILE A 19 3.34 6.59 -3.77
C ILE A 19 1.89 7.03 -4.00
N ALA A 20 1.69 8.02 -4.87
CA ALA A 20 0.36 8.54 -5.16
C ALA A 20 -0.59 7.44 -5.65
N ARG A 21 -0.15 6.57 -6.57
CA ARG A 21 -0.98 5.46 -7.06
C ARG A 21 -1.36 4.49 -5.94
N VAL A 22 -0.41 4.11 -5.08
CA VAL A 22 -0.65 3.18 -3.97
C VAL A 22 -1.61 3.81 -2.96
N THR A 23 -1.34 5.03 -2.51
CA THR A 23 -2.18 5.70 -1.50
C THR A 23 -3.58 6.00 -2.03
N SER A 24 -3.72 6.36 -3.31
CA SER A 24 -5.04 6.55 -3.93
C SER A 24 -5.83 5.24 -3.98
N LEU A 25 -5.20 4.13 -4.38
CA LEU A 25 -5.87 2.82 -4.38
C LEU A 25 -6.36 2.45 -2.97
N LEU A 26 -5.53 2.66 -1.94
CA LEU A 26 -5.93 2.37 -0.55
C LEU A 26 -7.12 3.24 -0.12
N PHE A 27 -7.08 4.54 -0.43
CA PHE A 27 -8.17 5.47 -0.14
C PHE A 27 -9.47 5.09 -0.85
N GLU A 28 -9.41 4.75 -2.14
CA GLU A 28 -10.57 4.31 -2.94
C GLU A 28 -11.19 3.00 -2.42
N ARG A 29 -10.45 2.24 -1.61
CA ARG A 29 -10.92 0.99 -0.98
C ARG A 29 -11.32 1.17 0.48
N GLY A 30 -11.37 2.41 0.98
CA GLY A 30 -11.73 2.71 2.37
C GLY A 30 -10.69 2.27 3.40
N ILE A 31 -9.44 2.03 2.97
CA ILE A 31 -8.37 1.53 3.85
C ILE A 31 -7.66 2.72 4.49
N ASN A 32 -7.60 2.76 5.82
CA ASN A 32 -6.87 3.80 6.54
C ASN A 32 -5.36 3.51 6.57
N ILE A 33 -4.52 4.53 6.38
CA ILE A 33 -3.07 4.42 6.56
C ILE A 33 -2.73 4.85 7.98
N GLU A 34 -2.17 3.93 8.76
CA GLU A 34 -1.76 4.15 10.15
C GLU A 34 -0.31 4.65 10.24
N ASP A 35 0.54 4.15 9.35
CA ASP A 35 1.96 4.52 9.29
C ASP A 35 2.50 4.33 7.87
N LEU A 36 3.46 5.16 7.48
CA LEU A 36 4.11 5.09 6.17
C LEU A 36 5.57 5.54 6.30
N ASP A 37 6.48 4.64 5.93
CA ASP A 37 7.91 4.91 5.81
C ASP A 37 8.39 4.61 4.39
N GLN A 38 9.35 5.41 3.90
CA GLN A 38 9.99 5.19 2.62
C GLN A 38 11.50 5.45 2.68
N ALA A 39 12.24 4.69 1.88
CA ALA A 39 13.66 4.89 1.70
C ALA A 39 14.10 4.54 0.29
N VAL A 40 15.00 5.34 -0.27
CA VAL A 40 15.75 5.01 -1.49
C VAL A 40 17.18 4.69 -1.08
N ARG A 41 17.62 3.47 -1.36
CA ARG A 41 19.00 3.02 -1.09
C ARG A 41 19.54 2.31 -2.32
N GLU A 42 20.74 2.72 -2.75
CA GLU A 42 21.43 2.09 -3.90
C GLU A 42 20.57 2.06 -5.18
N GLY A 43 19.73 3.08 -5.39
CA GLY A 43 18.80 3.16 -6.53
C GLY A 43 17.54 2.30 -6.41
N VAL A 44 17.36 1.60 -5.29
CA VAL A 44 16.15 0.82 -5.00
C VAL A 44 15.24 1.61 -4.07
N PHE A 45 14.02 1.84 -4.53
CA PHE A 45 12.94 2.40 -3.74
C PHE A 45 12.30 1.30 -2.88
N ARG A 46 12.07 1.60 -1.60
CA ARG A 46 11.28 0.80 -0.68
C ARG A 46 10.29 1.69 0.04
N MET A 47 9.03 1.25 0.09
CA MET A 47 7.99 1.86 0.91
C MET A 47 7.33 0.78 1.75
N THR A 48 7.14 1.04 3.02
CA THR A 48 6.39 0.20 3.94
C THR A 48 5.22 1.00 4.47
N THR A 49 4.02 0.43 4.37
CA THR A 49 2.79 1.11 4.78
C THR A 49 2.02 0.18 5.70
N ARG A 50 1.72 0.64 6.90
CA ARG A 50 0.83 -0.03 7.83
C ARG A 50 -0.57 0.52 7.64
N VAL A 51 -1.53 -0.36 7.45
CA VAL A 51 -2.92 0.01 7.16
C VAL A 51 -3.90 -0.70 8.08
N ASP A 52 -5.04 -0.07 8.33
CA ASP A 52 -6.21 -0.69 8.91
C ASP A 52 -7.17 -1.11 7.78
N ALA A 53 -7.32 -2.42 7.59
CA ALA A 53 -8.16 -3.03 6.57
C ALA A 53 -9.48 -3.56 7.15
N SER A 54 -9.89 -3.11 8.33
CA SER A 54 -11.13 -3.57 9.00
C SER A 54 -12.38 -3.33 8.16
N ASP A 55 -12.38 -2.26 7.36
CA ASP A 55 -13.51 -1.83 6.53
C ASP A 55 -13.30 -2.19 5.04
N LEU A 56 -12.40 -3.13 4.75
CA LEU A 56 -12.14 -3.57 3.37
C LEU A 56 -13.38 -4.25 2.78
N GLU A 57 -13.99 -3.64 1.77
CA GLU A 57 -15.17 -4.19 1.09
C GLU A 57 -14.84 -5.37 0.16
N THR A 58 -13.58 -5.49 -0.28
CA THR A 58 -13.11 -6.53 -1.20
C THR A 58 -12.33 -7.63 -0.50
N SER A 59 -12.03 -8.71 -1.22
CA SER A 59 -11.14 -9.73 -0.69
C SER A 59 -9.69 -9.24 -0.63
N ARG A 60 -8.92 -9.72 0.35
CA ARG A 60 -7.45 -9.51 0.40
C ARG A 60 -6.74 -9.93 -0.90
N GLY A 61 -7.29 -10.93 -1.61
CA GLY A 61 -6.78 -11.39 -2.90
C GLY A 61 -7.01 -10.40 -4.04
N GLU A 62 -8.11 -9.66 -4.03
CA GLU A 62 -8.35 -8.55 -4.97
C GLU A 62 -7.46 -7.35 -4.67
N LEU A 63 -7.31 -6.97 -3.40
CA LEU A 63 -6.38 -5.91 -3.00
C LEU A 63 -4.94 -6.23 -3.44
N ARG A 64 -4.48 -7.47 -3.22
CA ARG A 64 -3.15 -7.92 -3.68
C ARG A 64 -2.99 -7.82 -5.20
N ARG A 65 -4.00 -8.22 -5.97
CA ARG A 65 -3.98 -8.12 -7.44
C ARG A 65 -3.93 -6.67 -7.89
N ALA A 66 -4.79 -5.81 -7.35
CA ALA A 66 -4.81 -4.39 -7.68
C ALA A 66 -3.46 -3.70 -7.34
N LEU A 67 -2.86 -4.00 -6.19
CA LEU A 67 -1.53 -3.49 -5.83
C LEU A 67 -0.43 -3.95 -6.79
N ALA A 68 -0.50 -5.20 -7.26
CA ALA A 68 0.47 -5.75 -8.23
C ALA A 68 0.35 -5.10 -9.62
N GLU A 69 -0.84 -4.61 -9.99
CA GLU A 69 -1.07 -3.93 -11.28
C GLU A 69 -0.55 -2.48 -11.29
N LEU A 70 -0.22 -1.88 -10.13
CA LEU A 70 0.26 -0.50 -10.03
C LEU A 70 1.75 -0.30 -10.41
N GLY A 71 2.52 -1.37 -10.63
CA GLY A 71 3.98 -1.30 -10.71
C GLY A 71 4.67 -2.38 -11.52
#